data_AF-A0A0K6I7X5-F1
#
_entry.id   AF-A0A0K6I7X5-F1
#
_cell.length_a   1.000
_cell.length_b   1.000
_cell.length_c   1.000
_cell.angle_alpha   90.00
_cell.angle_beta   90.00
_cell.angle_gamma   90.00
#
_symmetry.space_group_name_H-M   'P 1'
#
loop_
_entity.id
_entity.type
_entity.pdbx_description
1 polymer ?
#
loop_
_entity_poly.entity_id
_entity_poly.type
_entity_poly.pdbx_seq_one_letter_code
_entity_poly.pdbx_strand_id
1 'polypeptide(L)'
;MSGTSADMAAAQDDALTYRKKRILFRTWHRGMKEMDLLFGGFAQSELDKLTAAELDEMEELINVNDQDLFAWITGSKPVPAEWDRPLYRRILAFHNIKSSRTA
;
A
#
# COMPACT_ATOMS: atom_id res chain seq x y z
N MET A 1 -23.12 7.87 33.31
CA MET A 1 -22.99 7.27 31.97
C MET A 1 -21.51 7.03 31.72
N SER A 2 -21.00 5.90 32.19
CA SER A 2 -19.60 5.53 32.03
C SER A 2 -19.53 4.60 30.82
N GLY A 3 -19.34 5.18 29.63
CA GLY A 3 -19.04 4.40 28.44
C GLY A 3 -17.73 3.66 28.66
N THR A 4 -17.79 2.34 28.65
CA THR A 4 -16.67 1.42 28.91
C THR A 4 -15.64 1.50 27.79
N SER A 5 -14.35 1.53 28.12
CA SER A 5 -13.24 1.55 27.13
C SER A 5 -13.25 0.37 26.14
N ALA A 6 -13.98 -0.70 26.45
CA ALA A 6 -14.14 -1.87 25.58
C ALA A 6 -14.96 -1.57 24.30
N ASP A 7 -15.98 -0.72 24.40
CA ASP A 7 -16.86 -0.39 23.27
C ASP A 7 -16.10 0.45 22.21
N MET A 8 -15.15 1.27 22.66
CA MET A 8 -14.32 2.12 21.79
C MET A 8 -13.22 1.32 21.08
N ALA A 9 -12.71 0.25 21.70
CA ALA A 9 -11.73 -0.66 21.10
C ALA A 9 -12.36 -1.49 19.97
N ALA A 10 -13.56 -2.05 20.17
CA ALA A 10 -14.27 -2.80 19.13
C ALA A 10 -14.59 -1.93 17.91
N ALA A 11 -15.06 -0.70 18.13
CA ALA A 11 -15.31 0.26 17.05
C ALA A 11 -14.04 0.64 16.26
N GLN A 12 -12.89 0.70 16.94
CA GLN A 12 -11.59 0.95 16.31
C GLN A 12 -11.15 -0.23 15.45
N ASP A 13 -11.34 -1.47 15.92
CA ASP A 13 -11.01 -2.69 15.17
C ASP A 13 -11.88 -2.85 13.92
N ASP A 14 -13.17 -2.52 14.02
CA ASP A 14 -14.09 -2.48 12.88
C ASP A 14 -13.67 -1.42 11.85
N ALA A 15 -13.30 -0.22 12.32
CA ALA A 15 -12.81 0.85 11.46
C ALA A 15 -11.51 0.46 10.73
N LEU A 16 -10.56 -0.18 11.43
CA LEU A 16 -9.32 -0.68 10.83
C LEU A 16 -9.59 -1.79 9.81
N THR A 17 -10.51 -2.71 10.12
CA THR A 17 -10.91 -3.78 9.21
C THR A 17 -11.55 -3.20 7.95
N TYR A 18 -12.43 -2.21 8.08
CA TYR A 18 -13.04 -1.51 6.96
C TYR A 18 -12.02 -0.76 6.11
N ARG A 19 -11.06 -0.09 6.76
CA ARG A 19 -9.95 0.60 6.10
C ARG A 19 -9.12 -0.36 5.24
N LYS A 20 -8.70 -1.50 5.81
CA LYS A 20 -7.97 -2.54 5.07
C LYS A 20 -8.76 -3.08 3.89
N LYS A 21 -10.05 -3.39 4.06
CA LYS A 21 -10.91 -3.85 2.95
C LYS A 21 -10.98 -2.83 1.80
N ARG A 22 -11.08 -1.53 2.12
CA ARG A 22 -11.05 -0.46 1.12
C ARG A 22 -9.71 -0.40 0.39
N ILE A 23 -8.59 -0.48 1.12
CA ILE A 23 -7.26 -0.50 0.52
C ILE A 23 -7.14 -1.69 -0.43
N LEU A 24 -7.45 -2.90 0.03
CA LEU A 24 -7.38 -4.12 -0.78
C LEU A 24 -8.22 -3.97 -2.05
N PHE A 25 -9.47 -3.52 -1.93
CA PHE A 25 -10.32 -3.28 -3.10
C PHE A 25 -9.63 -2.33 -4.10
N ARG A 26 -9.16 -1.17 -3.64
CA ARG A 26 -8.51 -0.18 -4.51
C ARG A 26 -7.21 -0.68 -5.15
N THR A 27 -6.46 -1.57 -4.49
CA THR A 27 -5.26 -2.17 -5.07
C THR A 27 -5.54 -3.09 -6.26
N TRP A 28 -6.77 -3.63 -6.37
CA TRP A 28 -7.22 -4.50 -7.47
C TRP A 28 -8.05 -3.78 -8.55
N HIS A 29 -8.31 -2.48 -8.38
CA HIS A 29 -9.16 -1.69 -9.27
C HIS A 29 -8.38 -0.51 -9.85
N ARG A 30 -7.19 -0.78 -10.39
CA ARG A 30 -6.33 0.20 -11.05
C ARG A 30 -6.51 0.11 -12.57
N GLY A 31 -5.92 1.05 -13.30
CA GLY A 31 -6.05 1.14 -14.76
C GLY A 31 -5.18 0.14 -15.52
N MET A 32 -4.15 -0.40 -14.87
CA MET A 32 -3.20 -1.36 -15.44
C MET A 32 -3.17 -2.68 -14.65
N LYS A 33 -3.33 -3.80 -15.37
CA LYS A 33 -3.35 -5.14 -14.77
C LYS A 33 -2.03 -5.49 -14.07
N GLU A 34 -0.90 -5.05 -14.60
CA GLU A 34 0.41 -5.22 -13.97
C GLU A 34 0.44 -4.57 -12.59
N MET A 35 -0.19 -3.40 -12.45
CA MET A 35 -0.26 -2.68 -11.19
C MET A 35 -1.20 -3.35 -10.20
N ASP A 36 -2.32 -3.89 -10.68
CA ASP A 36 -3.23 -4.70 -9.86
C ASP A 36 -2.53 -5.93 -9.30
N LEU A 37 -1.75 -6.64 -10.11
CA LEU A 37 -1.03 -7.83 -9.66
C LEU A 37 0.05 -7.47 -8.62
N LEU A 38 0.77 -6.37 -8.84
CA LEU A 38 1.85 -5.93 -7.97
C LEU A 38 1.31 -5.44 -6.62
N PHE A 39 0.37 -4.49 -6.62
CA PHE A 39 -0.19 -3.94 -5.39
C PHE A 39 -1.19 -4.88 -4.73
N GLY A 40 -2.09 -5.49 -5.52
CA GLY A 40 -3.11 -6.41 -5.03
C GLY A 40 -2.52 -7.69 -4.45
N GLY A 41 -1.51 -8.29 -5.10
CA GLY A 41 -0.83 -9.48 -4.58
C GLY A 41 -0.09 -9.21 -3.27
N PHE A 42 0.56 -8.06 -3.16
CA PHE A 42 1.19 -7.62 -1.91
C PHE A 42 0.13 -7.36 -0.82
N ALA A 43 -0.90 -6.57 -1.12
CA ALA A 43 -1.95 -6.23 -0.14
C ALA A 43 -2.69 -7.48 0.35
N GLN A 44 -2.99 -8.44 -0.51
CA GLN A 44 -3.63 -9.68 -0.10
C GLN A 44 -2.79 -10.49 0.92
N SER A 45 -1.47 -10.37 0.87
CA SER A 45 -0.55 -11.16 1.70
C SER A 45 -0.05 -10.42 2.94
N GLU A 46 0.14 -9.10 2.85
CA GLU A 46 0.86 -8.31 3.84
C GLU A 46 0.01 -7.24 4.53
N LEU A 47 -1.20 -6.93 4.04
CA LEU A 47 -2.01 -5.82 4.56
C LEU A 47 -2.37 -5.98 6.04
N ASP A 48 -2.52 -7.21 6.53
CA ASP A 48 -2.77 -7.46 7.95
C ASP A 48 -1.57 -7.23 8.87
N LYS A 49 -0.37 -7.22 8.29
CA LYS A 49 0.90 -7.02 9.00
C LYS A 49 1.39 -5.58 8.94
N LEU A 50 0.68 -4.70 8.21
CA LEU A 50 1.07 -3.30 8.09
C LEU A 50 0.71 -2.52 9.35
N THR A 51 1.63 -1.67 9.76
CA THR A 51 1.41 -0.65 10.79
C THR A 51 0.47 0.45 10.30
N ALA A 52 -0.04 1.27 11.21
CA ALA A 52 -0.90 2.41 10.83
C ALA A 52 -0.20 3.36 9.83
N ALA A 53 1.09 3.65 10.04
CA ALA A 53 1.88 4.49 9.15
C ALA A 53 2.09 3.86 7.75
N GLU A 54 2.27 2.53 7.69
CA GLU A 54 2.34 1.83 6.41
C GLU A 54 0.97 1.77 5.71
N LEU A 55 -0.14 1.71 6.44
CA LEU A 55 -1.48 1.82 5.85
C LEU A 55 -1.71 3.22 5.26
N ASP A 56 -1.24 4.28 5.94
CA ASP A 56 -1.27 5.65 5.40
C ASP A 56 -0.43 5.74 4.11
N GLU A 57 0.79 5.18 4.11
CA GLU A 57 1.64 5.15 2.92
C GLU A 57 1.02 4.34 1.77
N MET A 58 0.36 3.22 2.07
CA MET A 58 -0.36 2.43 1.07
C MET A 58 -1.48 3.24 0.43
N GLU A 59 -2.25 3.99 1.23
CA GLU A 59 -3.32 4.85 0.74
C GLU A 59 -2.81 5.98 -0.17
N GLU A 60 -1.64 6.52 0.14
CA GLU A 60 -0.96 7.49 -0.73
C GLU A 60 -0.50 6.83 -2.04
N LEU A 61 0.16 5.66 -1.98
CA LEU A 61 0.69 4.95 -3.15
C LEU A 61 -0.41 4.54 -4.14
N ILE A 62 -1.55 4.03 -3.66
CA ILE A 62 -2.65 3.62 -4.56
C ILE A 62 -3.27 4.81 -5.31
N ASN A 63 -3.08 6.05 -4.84
CA ASN A 63 -3.53 7.27 -5.53
C ASN A 63 -2.57 7.72 -6.64
N VAL A 64 -1.32 7.23 -6.67
CA VAL A 64 -0.34 7.60 -7.71
C VAL A 64 -0.76 7.03 -9.06
N ASN A 65 -0.51 7.79 -10.13
CA ASN A 65 -0.83 7.34 -11.49
C ASN A 65 -0.07 6.06 -11.86
N ASP A 66 -0.76 5.12 -12.50
CA ASP A 66 -0.22 3.82 -12.92
C ASP A 66 1.00 3.94 -13.83
N GLN A 67 1.02 4.93 -14.73
CA GLN A 67 2.13 5.15 -15.66
C GLN A 67 3.42 5.56 -14.92
N ASP A 68 3.29 6.40 -13.89
CA ASP A 68 4.44 6.81 -13.09
C ASP A 68 4.94 5.68 -12.21
N LEU A 69 4.04 4.95 -11.53
CA LEU A 69 4.40 3.75 -10.78
C LEU A 69 5.12 2.72 -11.66
N PHE A 70 4.56 2.44 -12.84
CA PHE A 70 5.16 1.52 -13.80
C PHE A 70 6.54 2.00 -14.27
N ALA A 71 6.71 3.29 -14.54
CA ALA A 71 7.99 3.87 -14.91
C ALA A 71 9.04 3.73 -13.78
N TRP A 72 8.65 3.88 -12.52
CA TRP A 72 9.55 3.69 -11.37
C TRP A 72 9.93 2.22 -11.16
N ILE A 73 8.96 1.31 -11.30
CA ILE A 73 9.16 -0.13 -11.12
C ILE A 73 10.05 -0.70 -12.22
N THR A 74 9.87 -0.25 -13.46
CA THR A 74 10.69 -0.68 -14.61
C THR A 74 12.06 0.00 -14.68
N GLY A 75 12.31 1.00 -13.84
CA GLY A 75 13.54 1.81 -13.88
C GLY A 75 13.61 2.79 -15.06
N SER A 76 12.51 2.99 -15.78
CA SER A 76 12.40 3.96 -16.88
C SER A 76 12.45 5.41 -16.38
N LYS A 77 12.02 5.64 -15.14
CA LYS A 77 12.17 6.91 -14.40
C LYS A 77 12.71 6.63 -13.00
N PRO A 78 13.50 7.54 -12.40
CA PRO A 78 13.86 7.41 -10.99
C PRO A 78 12.62 7.53 -10.10
N VAL A 79 12.61 6.78 -8.99
CA VAL A 79 11.61 6.97 -7.94
C VAL A 79 11.89 8.29 -7.21
N PRO A 80 10.92 9.20 -7.07
CA PRO A 80 11.10 10.42 -6.29
C PRO A 80 11.40 10.11 -4.82
N ALA A 81 12.16 10.97 -4.14
CA ALA A 81 12.58 10.75 -2.75
C ALA A 81 11.38 10.63 -1.80
N GLU A 82 10.27 11.32 -2.09
CA GLU A 82 9.03 11.22 -1.33
C GLU A 82 8.33 9.86 -1.45
N TRP A 83 8.68 9.05 -2.45
CA TRP A 83 8.12 7.71 -2.70
C TRP A 83 9.10 6.57 -2.44
N ASP A 84 10.40 6.85 -2.27
CA ASP A 84 11.40 5.86 -1.85
C ASP A 84 11.34 5.56 -0.34
N ARG A 85 10.15 5.16 0.09
CA ARG A 85 9.79 4.86 1.48
C ARG A 85 9.83 3.35 1.76
N PRO A 86 9.84 2.93 3.05
CA PRO A 86 9.99 1.53 3.42
C PRO A 86 8.94 0.59 2.82
N LEU A 87 7.67 1.00 2.73
CA LEU A 87 6.62 0.13 2.19
C LEU A 87 6.82 -0.06 0.68
N TYR A 88 7.11 1.00 -0.07
CA TYR A 88 7.41 0.88 -1.50
C TYR A 88 8.54 -0.13 -1.77
N ARG A 89 9.65 -0.05 -1.01
CA ARG A 89 10.76 -1.02 -1.12
C ARG A 89 10.33 -2.44 -0.76
N ARG A 90 9.46 -2.60 0.25
CA ARG A 90 8.93 -3.89 0.69
C ARG A 90 8.01 -4.52 -0.37
N ILE A 91 7.23 -3.72 -1.08
CA ILE A 91 6.42 -4.16 -2.24
C ILE A 91 7.34 -4.69 -3.34
N LEU A 92 8.39 -3.94 -3.72
CA LEU A 92 9.34 -4.40 -4.74
C LEU A 92 10.04 -5.70 -4.32
N ALA A 93 10.49 -5.78 -3.06
CA ALA A 93 11.15 -6.96 -2.52
C ALA A 93 10.24 -8.20 -2.49
N PHE A 94 8.95 -8.02 -2.19
CA PHE A 94 7.96 -9.10 -2.21
C PHE A 94 7.85 -9.76 -3.59
N HIS A 95 8.00 -8.96 -4.66
CA HIS A 95 7.98 -9.43 -6.05
C HIS A 95 9.38 -9.72 -6.62
N ASN A 96 10.42 -9.69 -5.79
CA ASN A 96 11.82 -9.86 -6.19
C ASN A 96 12.27 -8.88 -7.31
N ILE A 97 11.72 -7.67 -7.30
CA ILE A 97 12.07 -6.59 -8.24
C ILE A 97 13.26 -5.81 -7.68
N LYS A 98 14.34 -5.71 -8.46
CA LYS A 98 15.50 -4.89 -8.09
C LYS A 98 15.18 -3.42 -8.32
N SER A 99 15.11 -2.64 -7.25
CA SER A 99 14.98 -1.18 -7.35
C SER A 99 16.24 -0.56 -7.94
N SER A 100 16.13 0.10 -9.10
CA SER A 100 17.18 0.96 -9.63
C SER A 100 17.12 2.31 -8.91
N ARG A 101 17.91 2.47 -7.85
CA ARG A 101 18.18 3.80 -7.29
C ARG A 101 19.11 4.53 -8.25
N THR A 102 18.55 5.44 -9.04
CA THR A 102 19.37 6.42 -9.76
C THR A 102 19.52 7.63 -8.83
N ALA A 103 20.78 7.96 -8.54
CA ALA A 103 21.24 9.02 -7.66
C ALA A 103 20.82 10.43 -8.13
#